data_AF-A0A2M7J7D6-F1
#
_entry.id   AF-A0A2M7J7D6-F1
#
_cell.length_a   1.000
_cell.length_b   1.000
_cell.length_c   1.000
_cell.angle_alpha   90.00
_cell.angle_beta   90.00
_cell.angle_gamma   90.00
#
_symmetry.space_group_name_H-M   'P 1'
#
loop_
_entity.id
_entity.type
_entity.pdbx_description
1 polymer ?
#
loop_
_entity_poly.entity_id
_entity_poly.type
_entity_poly.pdbx_seq_one_letter_code
_entity_poly.pdbx_strand_id
1 'polypeptide(L)'
;MKILITGAAGLYGVHLTDLLCRQRWVRQVIGVDDFSRKFFTKDPFIKSPSFDRKFKLLKMKYQGLTNLIESSSGERHSGKKISKRGRKLMRTTLYQMALASIKN
;
A
#
# COMPACT_ATOMS: atom_id res chain seq x y z
N MET A 1 3.42 15.35 0.81
CA MET A 1 2.65 14.17 0.36
C MET A 1 2.86 12.96 1.30
N LYS A 2 1.88 12.06 1.45
CA LYS A 2 2.06 10.70 2.00
C LYS A 2 1.90 9.69 0.87
N ILE A 3 2.73 8.65 0.80
CA ILE A 3 2.70 7.64 -0.27
C ILE A 3 2.56 6.25 0.34
N LEU A 4 1.72 5.40 -0.26
CA LEU A 4 1.60 3.97 0.06
C LEU A 4 2.30 3.15 -1.04
N ILE A 5 3.11 2.16 -0.65
CA ILE A 5 3.78 1.24 -1.58
C ILE A 5 3.40 -0.19 -1.19
N THR A 6 2.79 -0.95 -2.11
CA THR A 6 2.57 -2.39 -1.94
C THR A 6 3.76 -3.17 -2.50
N GLY A 7 4.15 -4.26 -1.83
CA GLY A 7 5.38 -4.97 -2.18
C GLY A 7 6.64 -4.18 -1.81
N ALA A 8 6.62 -3.43 -0.71
CA ALA A 8 7.68 -2.48 -0.34
C ALA A 8 9.01 -3.14 0.08
N ALA A 9 8.99 -4.42 0.51
CA ALA A 9 10.23 -5.18 0.68
C ALA A 9 10.78 -5.70 -0.67
N GLY A 10 9.95 -5.66 -1.72
CA GLY A 10 10.28 -5.89 -3.13
C GLY A 10 11.66 -5.39 -3.56
N LEU A 11 12.30 -6.08 -4.52
CA LEU A 11 13.58 -5.63 -5.09
C LEU A 11 13.47 -4.16 -5.55
N TYR A 12 12.50 -3.89 -6.42
CA TYR A 12 12.14 -2.53 -6.82
C TYR A 12 11.47 -1.72 -5.69
N GLY A 13 10.77 -2.39 -4.77
CA GLY A 13 10.07 -1.77 -3.64
C GLY A 13 11.02 -1.04 -2.68
N VAL A 14 12.15 -1.65 -2.32
CA VAL A 14 13.18 -1.05 -1.46
C VAL A 14 13.84 0.15 -2.15
N HIS A 15 14.26 -0.01 -3.41
CA HIS A 15 14.89 1.09 -4.15
C HIS A 15 13.93 2.28 -4.34
N LEU A 16 12.66 2.01 -4.69
CA LEU A 16 11.63 3.04 -4.78
C LEU A 16 11.36 3.72 -3.42
N THR A 17 11.34 2.95 -2.33
CA THR A 17 11.15 3.47 -0.98
C THR A 17 12.26 4.46 -0.60
N ASP A 18 13.54 4.10 -0.81
CA ASP A 18 14.65 5.00 -0.49
C ASP A 18 14.66 6.25 -1.39
N LEU A 19 14.43 6.09 -2.70
CA LEU A 19 14.30 7.21 -3.64
C LEU A 19 13.20 8.20 -3.22
N LEU A 20 12.06 7.71 -2.73
CA LEU A 20 10.96 8.54 -2.24
C LEU A 20 11.24 9.16 -0.87
N CYS A 21 11.91 8.46 0.05
CA CYS A 21 12.32 9.04 1.33
C CYS A 21 13.30 10.22 1.16
N ARG A 22 14.15 10.20 0.14
CA ARG A 22 15.04 11.33 -0.21
C ARG A 22 14.30 12.59 -0.69
N GLN A 23 13.07 12.47 -1.21
CA GLN A 23 12.33 13.60 -1.77
C GLN A 23 11.83 14.59 -0.70
N ARG A 24 12.10 15.89 -0.87
CA ARG A 24 11.66 16.94 0.07
C ARG A 24 10.13 17.07 0.17
N TRP A 25 9.41 16.84 -0.94
CA TRP A 25 7.95 16.91 -1.00
C TRP A 25 7.23 15.67 -0.41
N VAL A 26 7.96 14.57 -0.20
CA VAL A 26 7.47 13.37 0.48
C VAL A 26 7.67 13.54 2.00
N ARG A 27 6.54 13.59 2.73
CA ARG A 27 6.49 13.67 4.20
C ARG A 27 6.59 12.29 4.83
N GLN A 28 6.00 11.27 4.20
CA GLN A 28 5.95 9.90 4.74
C GLN A 28 5.79 8.88 3.60
N VAL A 29 6.49 7.75 3.72
CA VAL A 29 6.31 6.57 2.87
C VAL A 29 5.82 5.42 3.75
N ILE A 30 4.71 4.80 3.36
CA ILE A 30 4.10 3.66 4.07
C ILE A 30 4.26 2.43 3.18
N GLY A 31 5.18 1.54 3.56
CA GLY A 31 5.35 0.26 2.89
C GLY A 31 4.35 -0.77 3.39
N VAL A 32 3.86 -1.64 2.50
CA VAL A 32 3.05 -2.81 2.83
C VAL A 32 3.69 -4.03 2.17
N ASP A 33 4.07 -5.02 2.97
CA ASP A 33 4.63 -6.29 2.48
C ASP A 33 4.33 -7.42 3.46
N ASP A 34 4.13 -8.63 2.97
CA ASP A 34 3.91 -9.84 3.78
C ASP A 34 5.16 -10.73 3.88
N PHE A 35 6.25 -10.37 3.18
CA PHE A 35 7.48 -11.16 3.05
C PHE A 35 7.25 -12.58 2.48
N SER A 36 6.19 -12.77 1.68
CA SER A 36 5.90 -14.04 0.99
C SER A 36 7.00 -14.49 0.03
N ARG A 37 7.83 -13.55 -0.45
CA ARG A 37 9.01 -13.82 -1.29
C ARG A 37 10.26 -13.78 -0.44
N LYS A 38 11.10 -14.81 -0.52
CA LYS A 38 12.45 -14.81 0.07
C LYS A 38 13.28 -13.71 -0.57
N PHE A 39 13.76 -12.76 0.22
CA PHE A 39 14.58 -11.66 -0.28
C PHE A 39 16.02 -12.10 -0.54
N PHE A 40 16.56 -11.65 -1.68
CA PHE A 40 17.92 -11.97 -2.12
C PHE A 40 19.00 -11.14 -1.40
N THR A 41 18.62 -10.05 -0.74
CA THR A 41 19.53 -9.12 -0.10
C THR A 41 19.36 -9.16 1.42
N LYS A 42 20.45 -9.45 2.13
CA LYS A 42 20.54 -9.31 3.59
C LYS A 42 20.60 -7.82 3.96
N ASP A 43 20.15 -7.51 5.17
CA ASP A 43 20.35 -6.20 5.82
C ASP A 43 21.87 -5.92 5.98
N PRO A 44 22.35 -4.67 5.82
CA PRO A 44 21.59 -3.48 5.46
C PRO A 44 21.51 -3.27 3.94
N PHE A 45 20.26 -3.21 3.43
CA PHE A 45 19.98 -2.35 2.29
C PHE A 45 20.41 -0.93 2.68
N ILE A 46 21.22 -0.24 1.87
CA ILE A 46 21.84 1.04 2.26
C ILE A 46 20.74 2.11 2.45
N LYS A 47 20.38 2.39 3.70
CA LYS A 47 19.33 3.34 4.08
C LYS A 47 19.89 4.77 4.03
N SER A 48 19.20 5.69 3.35
CA SER A 48 19.48 7.11 3.54
C SER A 48 19.10 7.57 4.96
N PRO A 49 19.74 8.59 5.55
CA PRO A 49 19.36 9.10 6.89
C PRO A 49 17.92 9.63 7.00
N SER A 50 17.26 9.88 5.85
CA SER A 50 15.84 10.25 5.78
C SER A 50 14.90 9.05 5.80
N PHE A 51 15.40 7.83 5.57
CA PHE A 51 14.64 6.58 5.53
C PHE A 51 13.96 6.32 6.87
N ASP A 52 14.73 6.20 7.95
CA ASP A 52 14.21 5.87 9.28
C ASP A 52 13.26 6.94 9.86
N ARG A 53 13.34 8.18 9.35
CA ARG A 53 12.46 9.29 9.75
C ARG A 53 11.12 9.32 8.99
N LYS A 54 11.08 8.81 7.76
CA LYS A 54 9.91 8.94 6.86
C LYS A 54 9.23 7.61 6.54
N PHE A 55 9.94 6.49 6.65
CA PHE A 55 9.41 5.19 6.28
C PHE A 55 8.67 4.53 7.45
N LYS A 56 7.53 3.91 7.16
CA LYS A 56 6.83 3.01 8.06
C LYS A 56 6.43 1.76 7.31
N LEU A 57 6.88 0.59 7.77
CA LEU A 57 6.45 -0.70 7.21
C LEU A 57 5.23 -1.24 7.95
N LEU A 58 4.23 -1.68 7.20
CA LEU A 58 3.11 -2.49 7.67
C LEU A 58 3.33 -3.93 7.19
N LYS A 59 3.70 -4.83 8.12
CA LYS A 59 3.92 -6.25 7.82
C LYS A 59 2.58 -6.98 7.69
N MET A 60 2.00 -6.98 6.50
CA MET A 60 0.73 -7.62 6.19
C MET A 60 0.53 -7.85 4.69
N LYS A 61 -0.37 -8.78 4.36
CA LYS A 61 -0.89 -8.94 3.00
C LYS A 61 -1.65 -7.69 2.58
N TYR A 62 -1.40 -7.19 1.36
CA TYR A 62 -2.05 -5.96 0.87
C TYR A 62 -3.58 -6.07 0.83
N GLN A 63 -4.14 -7.28 0.67
CA GLN A 63 -5.59 -7.51 0.74
C GLN A 63 -6.17 -7.19 2.14
N GLY A 64 -5.37 -7.32 3.20
CA GLY A 64 -5.78 -6.95 4.56
C GLY A 64 -5.98 -5.44 4.74
N LEU A 65 -5.38 -4.62 3.88
CA LEU A 65 -5.56 -3.16 3.91
C LEU A 65 -7.01 -2.76 3.59
N THR A 66 -7.67 -3.47 2.66
CA THR A 66 -9.07 -3.25 2.31
C THR A 66 -9.99 -3.62 3.46
N ASN A 67 -9.76 -4.77 4.10
CA ASN A 67 -10.54 -5.21 5.27
C ASN A 67 -10.42 -4.23 6.44
N LEU A 68 -9.25 -3.62 6.63
CA LEU A 68 -9.02 -2.57 7.64
C LEU A 68 -9.87 -1.33 7.35
N ILE A 69 -9.92 -0.88 6.09
CA ILE A 69 -10.77 0.24 5.66
C ILE A 69 -12.24 -0.07 5.94
N GLU A 70 -12.75 -1.23 5.47
CA GLU A 70 -14.12 -1.70 5.70
C GLU A 70 -14.47 -1.77 7.19
N SER A 71 -13.54 -2.20 8.05
CA SER A 71 -13.75 -2.24 9.50
C SER A 71 -13.75 -0.86 10.17
N SER A 72 -13.07 0.13 9.57
CA SER A 72 -12.94 1.49 10.09
C SER A 72 -14.04 2.45 9.61
N SER A 73 -14.72 2.13 8.50
CA SER A 73 -15.86 2.88 7.97
C SER A 73 -17.18 2.58 8.70
N GLY A 74 -17.16 1.87 9.83
CA GLY A 74 -18.33 1.56 10.64
C GLY A 74 -19.25 0.46 10.09
N GLU A 75 -19.12 0.09 8.81
CA GLU A 75 -19.91 -0.95 8.17
C GLU A 75 -19.49 -2.37 8.61
N ARG A 76 -19.98 -2.79 9.78
CA ARG A 76 -20.05 -4.22 10.14
C ARG A 76 -21.06 -4.96 9.26
N HIS A 77 -20.74 -5.14 7.98
CA HIS A 77 -21.47 -6.08 7.12
C HIS A 77 -21.12 -7.52 7.48
N SER A 78 -21.87 -8.01 8.47
CA SER A 78 -22.07 -9.42 8.84
C SER A 78 -21.83 -10.43 7.70
N GLY A 79 -20.74 -11.19 7.81
CA GLY A 79 -20.57 -12.60 7.39
C GLY A 79 -20.77 -13.00 5.92
N LYS A 80 -21.41 -12.19 5.07
CA LYS A 80 -21.79 -12.57 3.71
C LYS A 80 -20.65 -12.29 2.73
N LYS A 81 -19.95 -13.34 2.31
CA LYS A 81 -18.97 -13.30 1.21
C LYS A 81 -19.56 -12.61 -0.01
N ILE A 82 -19.05 -11.43 -0.35
CA ILE A 82 -19.48 -10.67 -1.54
C ILE A 82 -19.30 -11.55 -2.79
N SER A 83 -20.39 -11.72 -3.54
CA SER A 83 -20.41 -12.57 -4.75
C SER A 83 -19.33 -12.14 -5.75
N LYS A 84 -18.89 -13.06 -6.62
CA LYS A 84 -17.93 -12.73 -7.70
C LYS A 84 -18.44 -11.55 -8.56
N ARG A 85 -19.76 -11.46 -8.78
CA ARG A 85 -20.42 -10.38 -9.53
C ARG A 85 -20.37 -9.04 -8.78
N GLY A 86 -20.68 -9.03 -7.48
CA GLY A 86 -20.59 -7.82 -6.64
C GLY A 86 -19.17 -7.25 -6.60
N ARG A 87 -18.15 -8.11 -6.44
CA ARG A 87 -16.74 -7.69 -6.46
C ARG A 87 -16.30 -7.13 -7.82
N LYS A 88 -16.83 -7.65 -8.94
CA LYS A 88 -16.58 -7.08 -10.28
C LYS A 88 -17.21 -5.69 -10.41
N LEU A 89 -18.45 -5.52 -9.96
CA LEU A 89 -19.18 -4.26 -10.02
C LEU A 89 -18.50 -3.15 -9.18
N MET A 90 -18.11 -3.46 -7.93
CA MET A 90 -17.37 -2.54 -7.06
C MET A 90 -16.07 -2.05 -7.72
N ARG A 91 -15.30 -2.96 -8.34
CA ARG A 91 -14.08 -2.58 -9.08
C ARG A 91 -14.37 -1.64 -10.25
N THR A 92 -15.43 -1.88 -11.02
CA THR A 92 -15.78 -0.98 -12.13
C THR A 92 -16.23 0.39 -11.65
N THR A 93 -17.02 0.47 -10.57
CA THR A 93 -17.47 1.76 -10.00
C THR A 93 -16.28 2.57 -9.48
N LEU A 94 -15.40 1.95 -8.67
CA LEU A 94 -14.19 2.62 -8.16
C LEU A 94 -13.26 3.11 -9.29
N TYR A 95 -13.14 2.35 -10.37
CA TYR A 95 -12.34 2.76 -11.54
C TYR A 95 -12.95 3.98 -12.25
N GLN A 96 -14.27 4.03 -12.43
CA GLN A 96 -14.94 5.19 -13.02
C GLN A 96 -14.83 6.44 -12.12
N MET A 97 -14.95 6.28 -10.79
CA MET A 97 -14.75 7.38 -9.84
C MET A 97 -13.31 7.91 -9.88
N ALA A 98 -12.31 7.02 -9.98
CA ALA A 98 -10.91 7.42 -10.13
C ALA A 98 -10.66 8.18 -11.45
N LEU A 99 -11.24 7.72 -12.57
CA LEU A 99 -11.13 8.42 -13.86
C LEU A 99 -11.83 9.79 -13.84
N ALA A 100 -12.99 9.91 -13.19
CA ALA A 100 -13.68 11.18 -13.01
C ALA A 100 -12.85 12.17 -12.18
N SER A 101 -12.19 11.69 -11.12
CA SER A 101 -11.31 12.48 -10.26
C SER A 101 -9.97 12.88 -10.90
N ILE A 102 -9.68 12.42 -12.13
CA ILE A 102 -8.50 12.81 -12.92
C ILE A 102 -8.89 13.78 -14.06
N LYS A 103 -10.19 13.91 -14.37
CA LYS A 103 -10.71 14.81 -15.42
C LYS A 103 -11.11 16.20 -14.92
N ASN A 104 -11.12 16.41 -13.61
CA ASN A 104 -11.27 17.70 -12.92
C ASN A 104 -9.95 18.08 -12.25
#